data_AF-A0A4S5EUC4-F1
#
_entry.id   AF-A0A4S5EUC4-F1
#
_cell.length_a   1.000
_cell.length_b   1.000
_cell.length_c   1.000
_cell.angle_alpha   90.00
_cell.angle_beta   90.00
_cell.angle_gamma   90.00
#
_symmetry.space_group_name_H-M   'P 1'
#
loop_
_entity.id
_entity.type
_entity.pdbx_description
1 polymer ?
#
loop_
_entity_poly.entity_id
_entity_poly.type
_entity_poly.pdbx_seq_one_letter_code
_entity_poly.pdbx_strand_id
1 'polypeptide(L)'
;MRHPRPARSQLAAREELAMQQRPWAVLMVCTGNLCRSPLAEHLALAWFAAALAQADTHPVGAWEPPGCAGGLLVSSAGTQARADRTMHPHAAAILTARGMDPAGFRARRLTPELILANDLVLCATRAQRSAVVGLTPRALRRTFTMREFGRLTSSVRSAGLPEGGVRAIGEYLAAVAWRMRAARQAPSVAADDLIDPVNGDLHAFDECARIIGTALAHPMALLAEGARDTRAARRSPDPPVPDAAGPPSAGPTPRRPRAMARR
;
A
#
# COMPACT_ATOMS: atom_id res chain seq x y z
N MET A 1 -14.87 -40.19 6.11
CA MET A 1 -15.10 -39.07 7.05
C MET A 1 -15.13 -37.78 6.25
N ARG A 2 -16.27 -37.08 6.18
CA ARG A 2 -16.36 -35.76 5.53
C ARG A 2 -16.06 -34.70 6.59
N HIS A 3 -15.01 -33.89 6.40
CA HIS A 3 -14.77 -32.73 7.25
C HIS A 3 -15.99 -31.78 7.16
N PRO A 4 -16.48 -31.24 8.30
CA PRO A 4 -17.58 -30.29 8.27
C PRO A 4 -17.13 -29.02 7.54
N ARG A 5 -17.92 -28.58 6.56
CA ARG A 5 -17.71 -27.30 5.88
C ARG A 5 -17.93 -26.16 6.88
N PRO A 6 -17.05 -25.16 6.94
CA PRO A 6 -17.21 -24.03 7.86
C PRO A 6 -18.49 -23.23 7.55
N ALA A 7 -19.07 -22.63 8.58
CA ALA A 7 -20.28 -21.81 8.46
C ALA A 7 -19.99 -20.53 7.62
N ARG A 8 -20.98 -20.05 6.86
CA ARG A 8 -20.86 -18.86 5.98
C ARG A 8 -20.29 -17.61 6.69
N SER A 9 -20.59 -17.41 7.98
CA SER A 9 -20.07 -16.28 8.78
C SER A 9 -18.57 -16.39 9.07
N GLN A 10 -18.05 -17.61 9.27
CA GLN A 10 -16.62 -17.84 9.48
C GLN A 10 -15.83 -17.67 8.18
N LEU A 11 -16.42 -17.98 7.02
CA LEU A 11 -15.79 -17.72 5.73
C LEU A 11 -15.70 -16.21 5.46
N ALA A 12 -16.79 -15.48 5.68
CA ALA A 12 -16.82 -14.01 5.54
C ALA A 12 -15.81 -13.32 6.47
N ALA A 13 -15.75 -13.72 7.75
CA ALA A 13 -14.78 -13.18 8.70
C ALA A 13 -13.32 -13.49 8.30
N ARG A 14 -13.05 -14.66 7.72
CA ARG A 14 -11.71 -15.01 7.22
C ARG A 14 -11.35 -14.25 5.95
N GLU A 15 -12.30 -14.02 5.06
CA GLU A 15 -12.13 -13.19 3.86
C GLU A 15 -11.89 -11.73 4.23
N GLU A 16 -12.63 -11.21 5.22
CA GLU A 16 -12.46 -9.85 5.74
C GLU A 16 -11.11 -9.68 6.42
N LEU A 17 -10.69 -10.64 7.26
CA LEU A 17 -9.37 -10.66 7.88
C LEU A 17 -8.25 -10.75 6.83
N ALA A 18 -8.42 -11.57 5.78
CA ALA A 18 -7.48 -11.67 4.67
C ALA A 18 -7.46 -10.39 3.80
N MET A 19 -8.59 -9.68 3.69
CA MET A 19 -8.68 -8.38 3.01
C MET A 19 -8.00 -7.27 3.83
N GLN A 20 -8.08 -7.34 5.15
CA GLN A 20 -7.38 -6.43 6.06
C GLN A 20 -5.86 -6.68 6.09
N GLN A 21 -5.43 -7.91 5.83
CA GLN A 21 -4.00 -8.30 5.86
C GLN A 21 -3.28 -8.13 4.52
N ARG A 22 -3.98 -7.91 3.40
CA ARG A 22 -3.33 -7.68 2.10
C ARG A 22 -2.78 -6.25 2.00
N PRO A 23 -1.60 -6.07 1.37
CA PRO A 23 -0.99 -4.76 1.23
C PRO A 23 -1.92 -3.80 0.50
N TRP A 24 -1.84 -2.51 0.83
CA TRP A 24 -2.50 -1.46 0.07
C TRP A 24 -1.87 -1.36 -1.32
N ALA A 25 -2.63 -1.64 -2.37
CA ALA A 25 -2.10 -1.80 -3.72
C ALA A 25 -2.33 -0.54 -4.58
N VAL A 26 -1.26 0.01 -5.15
CA VAL A 26 -1.27 1.20 -6.02
C VAL A 26 -0.80 0.83 -7.42
N LEU A 27 -1.62 1.14 -8.42
CA LEU A 27 -1.30 0.96 -9.84
C LEU A 27 -0.92 2.29 -10.50
N MET A 28 0.32 2.39 -10.98
CA MET A 28 0.81 3.51 -11.79
C MET A 28 0.51 3.25 -13.27
N VAL A 29 -0.11 4.20 -13.98
CA VAL A 29 -0.53 4.02 -15.38
C VAL A 29 0.04 5.09 -16.28
N CYS A 30 0.68 4.69 -17.40
CA CYS A 30 1.01 5.60 -18.50
C CYS A 30 0.58 5.01 -19.85
N THR A 31 1.15 5.47 -20.97
CA THR A 31 0.81 4.95 -22.30
C THR A 31 1.50 3.60 -22.56
N GLY A 32 2.83 3.61 -22.68
CA GLY A 32 3.60 2.42 -23.08
C GLY A 32 4.10 1.55 -21.93
N ASN A 33 4.00 2.01 -20.68
CA ASN A 33 4.62 1.40 -19.50
C ASN A 33 6.15 1.23 -19.62
N LEU A 34 6.82 2.25 -20.17
CA LEU A 34 8.29 2.24 -20.36
C LEU A 34 9.00 3.42 -19.67
N CYS A 35 8.31 4.54 -19.46
CA CYS A 35 8.91 5.79 -18.97
C CYS A 35 8.26 6.24 -17.65
N ARG A 36 7.11 6.93 -17.73
CA ARG A 36 6.45 7.59 -16.60
C ARG A 36 5.98 6.65 -15.49
N SER A 37 5.22 5.60 -15.83
CA SER A 37 4.66 4.71 -14.81
C SER A 37 5.70 3.80 -14.14
N PRO A 38 6.73 3.28 -14.84
CA PRO A 38 7.82 2.56 -14.17
C PRO A 38 8.68 3.46 -13.28
N LEU A 39 8.97 4.70 -13.71
CA LEU A 39 9.63 5.70 -12.86
C LEU A 39 8.80 5.94 -11.58
N ALA A 40 7.51 6.19 -11.72
CA ALA A 40 6.62 6.43 -10.58
C ALA A 40 6.54 5.23 -9.62
N GLU A 41 6.53 4.00 -10.14
CA GLU A 41 6.51 2.78 -9.32
C GLU A 41 7.73 2.70 -8.39
N HIS A 42 8.94 2.80 -8.95
CA HIS A 42 10.17 2.65 -8.18
C HIS A 42 10.38 3.82 -7.24
N LEU A 43 10.15 5.04 -7.71
CA LEU A 43 10.35 6.23 -6.90
C LEU A 43 9.34 6.32 -5.74
N ALA A 44 8.07 5.94 -5.95
CA ALA A 44 7.07 5.91 -4.88
C ALA A 44 7.49 4.96 -3.74
N LEU A 45 7.97 3.76 -4.08
CA LEU A 45 8.50 2.81 -3.10
C LEU A 45 9.74 3.36 -2.39
N ALA A 46 10.66 3.99 -3.12
CA ALA A 46 11.85 4.59 -2.52
C ALA A 46 11.51 5.71 -1.53
N TRP A 47 10.56 6.61 -1.85
CA TRP A 47 10.12 7.65 -0.91
C TRP A 47 9.39 7.09 0.29
N PHE A 48 8.54 6.09 0.10
CA PHE A 48 7.88 5.39 1.20
C PHE A 48 8.91 4.74 2.14
N ALA A 49 9.88 4.00 1.58
CA ALA A 49 10.93 3.34 2.34
C ALA A 49 11.83 4.35 3.08
N ALA A 50 12.18 5.46 2.44
CA ALA A 50 12.96 6.53 3.07
C ALA A 50 12.20 7.18 4.24
N ALA A 51 10.92 7.48 4.06
CA ALA A 51 10.07 8.01 5.13
C ALA A 51 9.90 7.03 6.30
N LEU A 52 9.88 5.72 6.01
CA LEU A 52 9.82 4.66 7.01
C LEU A 52 11.14 4.51 7.78
N ALA A 53 12.29 4.63 7.09
CA ALA A 53 13.62 4.48 7.66
C ALA A 53 14.05 5.66 8.55
N GLN A 54 13.57 6.88 8.27
CA GLN A 54 13.88 8.07 9.09
C GLN A 54 13.42 7.97 10.55
N ALA A 55 12.62 6.95 10.90
CA ALA A 55 12.05 6.75 12.23
C ALA A 55 12.47 5.44 12.92
N ASP A 56 13.22 4.54 12.25
CA ASP A 56 13.51 3.18 12.75
C ASP A 56 14.98 2.82 12.43
N THR A 57 15.78 2.48 13.45
CA THR A 57 17.23 2.17 13.34
C THR A 57 17.54 0.68 13.10
N HIS A 58 16.54 -0.16 12.81
CA HIS A 58 16.74 -1.61 12.66
C HIS A 58 16.34 -2.17 11.28
N PRO A 59 17.13 -3.11 10.72
CA PRO A 59 16.87 -3.67 9.40
C PRO A 59 15.58 -4.50 9.36
N VAL A 60 14.88 -4.39 8.24
CA VAL A 60 13.66 -5.12 7.90
C VAL A 60 14.03 -6.60 7.66
N GLY A 61 13.52 -7.51 8.49
CA GLY A 61 13.87 -8.94 8.48
C GLY A 61 12.85 -9.89 7.83
N ALA A 62 11.90 -9.39 7.05
CA ALA A 62 10.94 -10.23 6.33
C ALA A 62 11.14 -10.10 4.83
N TRP A 63 11.13 -11.23 4.11
CA TRP A 63 11.09 -11.23 2.65
C TRP A 63 9.81 -10.55 2.17
N GLU A 64 9.93 -9.46 1.43
CA GLU A 64 8.81 -8.76 0.80
C GLU A 64 8.83 -9.06 -0.71
N PRO A 65 7.67 -9.32 -1.33
CA PRO A 65 7.62 -9.54 -2.77
C PRO A 65 8.06 -8.28 -3.54
N PRO A 66 8.55 -8.42 -4.78
CA PRO A 66 8.95 -7.27 -5.60
C PRO A 66 7.82 -6.23 -5.69
N GLY A 67 8.17 -4.97 -5.48
CA GLY A 67 7.21 -3.86 -5.47
C GLY A 67 6.46 -3.68 -4.14
N CYS A 68 6.74 -4.48 -3.10
CA CYS A 68 6.12 -4.37 -1.78
C CYS A 68 7.09 -3.76 -0.77
N ALA A 69 6.59 -2.88 0.10
CA ALA A 69 7.32 -2.33 1.24
C ALA A 69 6.35 -2.01 2.39
N GLY A 70 6.55 -2.59 3.57
CA GLY A 70 5.87 -2.17 4.80
C GLY A 70 4.34 -2.16 4.76
N GLY A 71 3.72 -3.04 3.95
CA GLY A 71 2.26 -3.09 3.75
C GLY A 71 1.74 -2.24 2.58
N LEU A 72 2.63 -1.60 1.81
CA LEU A 72 2.33 -0.95 0.54
C LEU A 72 2.80 -1.85 -0.62
N LEU A 73 1.98 -2.03 -1.65
CA LEU A 73 2.35 -2.66 -2.91
C LEU A 73 2.21 -1.62 -4.03
N VAL A 74 3.27 -1.35 -4.77
CA VAL A 74 3.22 -0.46 -5.94
C VAL A 74 3.59 -1.25 -7.18
N SER A 75 2.83 -1.05 -8.25
CA SER A 75 3.06 -1.72 -9.52
C SER A 75 2.66 -0.81 -10.68
N SER A 76 3.12 -1.07 -11.90
CA SER A 76 2.76 -0.24 -13.07
C SER A 76 2.22 -0.99 -14.29
N ALA A 77 1.43 -0.30 -15.11
CA ALA A 77 0.91 -0.78 -16.38
C ALA A 77 0.79 0.37 -17.41
N GLY A 78 0.41 0.04 -18.64
CA GLY A 78 0.22 1.01 -19.71
C GLY A 78 -0.99 0.72 -20.59
N THR A 79 -1.72 1.78 -20.96
CA THR A 79 -2.95 1.69 -21.77
C THR A 79 -2.72 1.09 -23.16
N GLN A 80 -1.50 1.22 -23.68
CA GLN A 80 -1.06 0.72 -24.98
C GLN A 80 0.26 -0.06 -24.87
N ALA A 81 0.62 -0.53 -23.67
CA ALA A 81 1.87 -1.25 -23.46
C ALA A 81 1.92 -2.53 -24.30
N ARG A 82 3.11 -2.84 -24.81
CA ARG A 82 3.43 -4.15 -25.37
C ARG A 82 4.10 -4.95 -24.25
N ALA A 83 3.60 -6.16 -24.01
CA ALA A 83 4.12 -7.01 -22.95
C ALA A 83 5.63 -7.27 -23.12
N ASP A 84 6.30 -7.49 -21.99
CA ASP A 84 7.69 -7.95 -21.90
C ASP A 84 8.76 -7.02 -22.47
N ARG A 85 8.41 -5.78 -22.80
CA ARG A 85 9.40 -4.74 -23.09
C ARG A 85 10.13 -4.34 -21.81
N THR A 86 11.44 -4.14 -21.92
CA THR A 86 12.24 -3.56 -20.83
C THR A 86 11.93 -2.07 -20.67
N MET A 87 12.33 -1.49 -19.53
CA MET A 87 12.20 -0.06 -19.28
C MET A 87 12.93 0.76 -20.35
N HIS A 88 12.46 1.98 -20.63
CA HIS A 88 13.16 2.90 -21.52
C HIS A 88 14.57 3.18 -20.97
N PRO A 89 15.64 3.20 -21.80
CA PRO A 89 17.02 3.35 -21.33
C PRO A 89 17.24 4.58 -20.43
N HIS A 90 16.71 5.75 -20.81
CA HIS A 90 16.81 6.95 -19.97
C HIS A 90 16.08 6.81 -18.64
N ALA A 91 14.90 6.17 -18.60
CA ALA A 91 14.20 5.93 -17.33
C ALA A 91 15.00 4.97 -16.42
N ALA A 92 15.57 3.91 -17.01
CA ALA A 92 16.45 2.99 -16.29
C ALA A 92 17.70 3.70 -15.74
N ALA A 93 18.32 4.58 -16.54
CA ALA A 93 19.46 5.38 -16.11
C ALA A 93 19.12 6.32 -14.94
N ILE A 94 17.97 6.98 -14.99
CA ILE A 94 17.46 7.84 -13.89
C ILE A 94 17.27 7.06 -12.59
N LEU A 95 16.79 5.81 -12.65
CA LEU A 95 16.65 4.94 -11.46
C LEU A 95 18.00 4.43 -10.96
N THR A 96 18.87 3.98 -11.87
CA THR A 96 20.21 3.47 -11.54
C THR A 96 21.05 4.55 -10.85
N ALA A 97 21.00 5.79 -11.35
CA ALA A 97 21.68 6.94 -10.74
C ALA A 97 21.18 7.26 -9.33
N ARG A 98 20.02 6.75 -8.93
CA ARG A 98 19.42 6.88 -7.59
C ARG A 98 19.54 5.60 -6.76
N GLY A 99 20.38 4.65 -7.18
CA GLY A 99 20.65 3.40 -6.44
C GLY A 99 19.53 2.36 -6.53
N MET A 100 18.57 2.51 -7.45
CA MET A 100 17.52 1.52 -7.69
C MET A 100 17.90 0.63 -8.86
N ASP A 101 17.54 -0.66 -8.77
CA ASP A 101 17.76 -1.61 -9.85
C ASP A 101 16.53 -1.68 -10.79
N PRO A 102 16.63 -1.21 -12.05
CA PRO A 102 15.56 -1.36 -13.03
C PRO A 102 15.55 -2.75 -13.69
N ALA A 103 16.52 -3.62 -13.39
CA ALA A 103 16.60 -4.96 -13.94
C ALA A 103 15.36 -5.78 -13.53
N GLY A 104 14.96 -6.70 -14.40
CA GLY A 104 13.74 -7.49 -14.19
C GLY A 104 12.43 -6.76 -14.48
N PHE A 105 12.41 -5.42 -14.61
CA PHE A 105 11.20 -4.71 -15.04
C PHE A 105 10.71 -5.21 -16.41
N ARG A 106 9.41 -5.46 -16.52
CA ARG A 106 8.73 -5.82 -17.77
C ARG A 106 7.45 -5.02 -17.90
N ALA A 107 7.26 -4.43 -19.08
CA ALA A 107 6.06 -3.68 -19.39
C ALA A 107 4.83 -4.59 -19.40
N ARG A 108 3.71 -4.09 -18.87
CA ARG A 108 2.45 -4.81 -18.75
C ARG A 108 1.31 -3.99 -19.34
N ARG A 109 0.47 -4.65 -20.13
CA ARG A 109 -0.76 -4.05 -20.68
C ARG A 109 -1.76 -3.83 -19.55
N LEU A 110 -2.33 -2.64 -19.50
CA LEU A 110 -3.43 -2.34 -18.59
C LEU A 110 -4.65 -3.20 -18.95
N THR A 111 -5.21 -3.89 -17.95
CA THR A 111 -6.42 -4.69 -18.08
C THR A 111 -7.42 -4.36 -16.95
N PRO A 112 -8.71 -4.67 -17.10
CA PRO A 112 -9.70 -4.53 -16.03
C PRO A 112 -9.31 -5.28 -14.76
N GLU A 113 -8.71 -6.47 -14.88
CA GLU A 113 -8.28 -7.30 -13.75
C GLU A 113 -7.20 -6.59 -12.93
N LEU A 114 -6.20 -5.98 -13.60
CA LEU A 114 -5.19 -5.18 -12.93
C LEU A 114 -5.80 -3.96 -12.22
N ILE A 115 -6.77 -3.29 -12.85
CA ILE A 115 -7.46 -2.15 -12.24
C ILE A 115 -8.22 -2.60 -10.99
N LEU A 116 -8.94 -3.72 -11.05
CA LEU A 116 -9.73 -4.26 -9.95
C LEU A 116 -8.87 -4.82 -8.81
N ALA A 117 -7.69 -5.35 -9.11
CA ALA A 117 -6.76 -5.87 -8.11
C ALA A 117 -6.04 -4.79 -7.28
N ASN A 118 -6.10 -3.52 -7.69
CA ASN A 118 -5.45 -2.42 -6.99
C ASN A 118 -6.47 -1.53 -6.27
N ASP A 119 -6.08 -1.01 -5.10
CA ASP A 119 -6.93 -0.16 -4.26
C ASP A 119 -6.89 1.32 -4.70
N LEU A 120 -5.84 1.75 -5.40
CA LEU A 120 -5.66 3.10 -5.96
C LEU A 120 -5.02 3.03 -7.35
N VAL A 121 -5.48 3.86 -8.30
CA VAL A 121 -4.90 3.97 -9.64
C VAL A 121 -4.46 5.40 -9.92
N LEU A 122 -3.17 5.58 -10.21
CA LEU A 122 -2.56 6.88 -10.47
C LEU A 122 -2.03 6.95 -11.91
N CYS A 123 -2.66 7.79 -12.72
CA CYS A 123 -2.38 7.93 -14.14
C CYS A 123 -1.39 9.08 -14.39
N ALA A 124 -0.57 8.96 -15.44
CA ALA A 124 0.32 10.04 -15.82
C ALA A 124 -0.45 11.20 -16.47
N THR A 125 -1.58 10.94 -17.14
CA THR A 125 -2.44 11.97 -17.74
C THR A 125 -3.93 11.70 -17.52
N ARG A 126 -4.76 12.73 -17.71
CA ARG A 126 -6.22 12.66 -17.67
C ARG A 126 -6.77 11.77 -18.79
N ALA A 127 -6.12 11.73 -19.95
CA ALA A 127 -6.53 10.82 -21.02
C ALA A 127 -6.37 9.34 -20.59
N GLN A 128 -5.29 9.01 -19.90
CA GLN A 128 -5.08 7.68 -19.33
C GLN A 128 -6.05 7.41 -18.17
N ARG A 129 -6.35 8.43 -17.36
CA ARG A 129 -7.41 8.36 -16.33
C ARG A 129 -8.76 8.01 -16.94
N SER A 130 -9.14 8.67 -18.04
CA SER A 130 -10.36 8.36 -18.78
C SER A 130 -10.33 6.95 -19.36
N ALA A 131 -9.19 6.48 -19.87
CA ALA A 131 -9.06 5.10 -20.35
C ALA A 131 -9.25 4.06 -19.23
N VAL A 132 -8.70 4.30 -18.03
CA VAL A 132 -8.91 3.43 -16.86
C VAL A 132 -10.40 3.38 -16.49
N VAL A 133 -11.06 4.55 -16.39
CA VAL A 133 -12.49 4.62 -16.04
C VAL A 133 -13.37 4.01 -17.14
N GLY A 134 -12.99 4.17 -18.41
CA GLY A 134 -13.68 3.54 -19.53
C GLY A 134 -13.62 2.00 -19.49
N LEU A 135 -12.47 1.43 -19.10
CA LEU A 135 -12.32 -0.02 -18.91
C LEU A 135 -13.02 -0.53 -17.65
N THR A 136 -13.04 0.26 -16.58
CA THR A 136 -13.61 -0.15 -15.29
C THR A 136 -14.28 1.04 -14.59
N PRO A 137 -15.56 1.32 -14.90
CA PRO A 137 -16.27 2.48 -14.34
C PRO A 137 -16.32 2.50 -12.81
N ARG A 138 -16.33 1.32 -12.17
CA ARG A 138 -16.33 1.20 -10.70
C ARG A 138 -15.05 1.72 -10.03
N ALA A 139 -13.96 1.90 -10.78
CA ALA A 139 -12.71 2.46 -10.27
C ALA A 139 -12.70 4.00 -10.19
N LEU A 140 -13.77 4.68 -10.63
CA LEU A 140 -13.84 6.14 -10.72
C LEU A 140 -13.39 6.88 -9.46
N ARG A 141 -13.84 6.41 -8.28
CA ARG A 141 -13.56 7.06 -6.99
C ARG A 141 -12.13 6.91 -6.50
N ARG A 142 -11.39 5.94 -7.07
CA ARG A 142 -10.01 5.60 -6.71
C ARG A 142 -9.03 5.77 -7.87
N THR A 143 -9.41 6.54 -8.89
CA THR A 143 -8.57 6.82 -10.06
C THR A 143 -8.30 8.31 -10.19
N PHE A 144 -7.02 8.68 -10.20
CA PHE A 144 -6.54 10.08 -10.27
C PHE A 144 -5.37 10.20 -11.22
N THR A 145 -5.01 11.42 -11.65
CA THR A 145 -3.64 11.61 -12.14
C THR A 145 -2.68 11.74 -10.96
N MET A 146 -1.39 11.44 -11.16
CA MET A 146 -0.38 11.53 -10.09
C MET A 146 -0.31 12.95 -9.50
N ARG A 147 -0.23 13.97 -10.37
CA ARG A 147 -0.19 15.38 -9.96
C ARG A 147 -1.47 15.83 -9.27
N GLU A 148 -2.61 15.40 -9.80
CA GLU A 148 -3.92 15.67 -9.20
C GLU A 148 -4.00 15.08 -7.79
N PHE A 149 -3.63 13.80 -7.61
CA PHE A 149 -3.68 13.14 -6.31
C PHE A 149 -2.80 13.86 -5.28
N GLY A 150 -1.53 14.12 -5.62
CA GLY A 150 -0.61 14.86 -4.74
C GLY A 150 -1.14 16.23 -4.34
N ARG A 151 -1.71 16.98 -5.29
CA ARG A 151 -2.34 18.28 -5.02
C ARG A 151 -3.55 18.15 -4.11
N LEU A 152 -4.42 17.16 -4.34
CA LEU A 152 -5.65 16.97 -3.58
C LEU A 152 -5.40 16.49 -2.14
N THR A 153 -4.29 15.81 -1.88
CA THR A 153 -3.88 15.35 -0.54
C THR A 153 -2.86 16.26 0.15
N SER A 154 -2.43 17.35 -0.49
CA SER A 154 -1.35 18.23 0.00
C SER A 154 -1.62 18.87 1.37
N SER A 155 -2.89 19.06 1.74
CA SER A 155 -3.28 19.62 3.04
C SER A 155 -3.42 18.58 4.16
N VAL A 156 -3.36 17.29 3.84
CA VAL A 156 -3.44 16.23 4.84
C VAL A 156 -2.16 16.24 5.69
N ARG A 157 -2.31 16.19 7.01
CA ARG A 157 -1.24 16.19 8.00
C ARG A 157 -1.26 14.89 8.81
N SER A 158 -0.11 14.46 9.31
CA SER A 158 0.02 13.21 10.09
C SER A 158 -0.91 13.15 11.29
N ALA A 159 -1.12 14.28 12.00
CA ALA A 159 -2.01 14.36 13.16
C ALA A 159 -3.50 14.08 12.86
N GLY A 160 -3.91 14.06 11.58
CA GLY A 160 -5.30 13.79 11.17
C GLY A 160 -5.49 12.42 10.51
N LEU A 161 -4.48 11.55 10.57
CA LEU A 161 -4.55 10.23 9.95
C LEU A 161 -5.33 9.24 10.83
N PRO A 162 -6.12 8.33 10.23
CA PRO A 162 -6.80 7.28 10.98
C PRO A 162 -5.82 6.20 11.45
N GLU A 163 -6.16 5.54 12.56
CA GLU A 163 -5.54 4.27 12.95
C GLU A 163 -5.89 3.15 11.96
N GLY A 164 -5.12 2.05 11.98
CA GLY A 164 -5.35 0.88 11.11
C GLY A 164 -4.32 0.71 9.98
N GLY A 165 -3.18 1.38 10.10
CA GLY A 165 -2.01 1.16 9.26
C GLY A 165 -2.12 1.69 7.83
N VAL A 166 -1.27 1.18 6.93
CA VAL A 166 -1.14 1.66 5.54
C VAL A 166 -2.47 1.63 4.79
N ARG A 167 -3.27 0.57 4.98
CA ARG A 167 -4.57 0.41 4.31
C ARG A 167 -5.58 1.48 4.75
N ALA A 168 -5.76 1.69 6.05
CA ALA A 168 -6.68 2.70 6.56
C ALA A 168 -6.31 4.12 6.10
N ILE A 169 -5.02 4.44 6.10
CA ILE A 169 -4.52 5.71 5.58
C ILE A 169 -4.74 5.81 4.07
N GLY A 170 -4.48 4.75 3.31
CA GLY A 170 -4.71 4.71 1.86
C GLY A 170 -6.17 4.96 1.49
N GLU A 171 -7.11 4.32 2.19
CA GLU A 171 -8.55 4.53 2.03
C GLU A 171 -8.94 5.97 2.36
N TYR A 172 -8.41 6.51 3.45
CA TYR A 172 -8.63 7.89 3.86
C TYR A 172 -8.12 8.89 2.80
N LEU A 173 -6.90 8.71 2.30
CA LEU A 173 -6.33 9.59 1.26
C LEU A 173 -7.14 9.54 -0.03
N ALA A 174 -7.57 8.35 -0.47
CA ALA A 174 -8.44 8.21 -1.64
C ALA A 174 -9.79 8.90 -1.44
N ALA A 175 -10.40 8.77 -0.26
CA ALA A 175 -11.66 9.42 0.09
C ALA A 175 -11.53 10.95 0.16
N VAL A 176 -10.46 11.47 0.78
CA VAL A 176 -10.15 12.90 0.82
C VAL A 176 -9.96 13.43 -0.59
N ALA A 177 -9.12 12.77 -1.40
CA ALA A 177 -8.88 13.18 -2.78
C ALA A 177 -10.19 13.22 -3.58
N TRP A 178 -11.04 12.21 -3.46
CA TRP A 178 -12.35 12.18 -4.10
C TRP A 178 -13.24 13.35 -3.70
N ARG A 179 -13.35 13.64 -2.39
CA ARG A 179 -14.15 14.77 -1.87
C ARG A 179 -13.61 16.11 -2.36
N MET A 180 -12.28 16.29 -2.30
CA MET A 180 -11.63 17.53 -2.71
C MET A 180 -11.71 17.77 -4.21
N ARG A 181 -11.71 16.71 -5.03
CA ARG A 181 -11.96 16.81 -6.48
C ARG A 181 -13.36 17.37 -6.76
N ALA A 182 -14.38 16.92 -6.03
CA ALA A 182 -15.75 17.39 -6.21
C ALA A 182 -15.95 18.83 -5.73
N ALA A 183 -15.21 19.26 -4.70
CA ALA A 183 -15.36 20.57 -4.06
C ALA A 183 -14.55 21.70 -4.71
N ARG A 184 -13.55 21.40 -5.54
CA ARG A 184 -12.66 22.40 -6.15
C ARG A 184 -13.00 22.64 -7.62
N GLN A 185 -12.88 23.88 -8.09
CA GLN A 185 -12.84 24.16 -9.52
C GLN A 185 -11.66 23.39 -10.13
N ALA A 186 -11.92 22.68 -11.23
CA ALA A 186 -10.90 21.90 -11.91
C ALA A 186 -9.79 22.86 -12.38
N PRO A 187 -8.53 22.69 -11.96
CA PRO A 187 -7.44 23.50 -12.47
C PRO A 187 -7.27 23.27 -13.97
N SER A 188 -6.43 24.09 -14.61
CA SER A 188 -6.14 23.95 -16.03
C SER A 188 -5.61 22.54 -16.34
N VAL A 189 -5.87 22.07 -17.57
CA VAL A 189 -5.40 20.80 -18.12
C VAL A 189 -3.91 20.53 -17.81
N ALA A 190 -3.08 21.56 -17.96
CA ALA A 190 -1.63 21.47 -17.79
C ALA A 190 -1.19 21.20 -16.33
N ALA A 191 -2.05 21.47 -15.35
CA ALA A 191 -1.71 21.29 -13.94
C ALA A 191 -1.69 19.81 -13.51
N ASP A 192 -2.44 18.95 -14.21
CA ASP A 192 -2.68 17.56 -13.80
C ASP A 192 -1.93 16.53 -14.65
N ASP A 193 -1.50 16.88 -15.87
CA ASP A 193 -0.84 15.97 -16.80
C ASP A 193 0.70 15.98 -16.63
N LEU A 194 1.30 14.79 -16.66
CA LEU A 194 2.74 14.61 -16.81
C LEU A 194 3.11 14.64 -18.30
N ILE A 195 4.01 15.56 -18.65
CA ILE A 195 4.63 15.62 -19.98
C ILE A 195 5.29 14.27 -20.28
N ASP A 196 5.14 13.78 -21.50
CA ASP A 196 5.72 12.51 -21.93
C ASP A 196 7.18 12.69 -22.34
N PRO A 197 8.16 12.11 -21.64
CA PRO A 197 9.57 12.31 -21.96
C PRO A 197 10.07 11.40 -23.09
N VAL A 198 9.22 10.54 -23.68
CA VAL A 198 9.63 9.44 -24.57
C VAL A 198 10.51 9.85 -25.76
N ASN A 199 10.32 11.06 -26.30
CA ASN A 199 11.12 11.59 -27.42
C ASN A 199 12.18 12.61 -26.97
N GLY A 200 12.36 12.77 -25.65
CA GLY A 200 13.30 13.71 -25.05
C GLY A 200 14.64 13.08 -24.67
N ASP A 201 15.56 13.95 -24.27
CA ASP A 201 16.86 13.57 -23.73
C ASP A 201 16.76 13.16 -22.24
N LEU A 202 17.91 12.85 -21.62
CA LEU A 202 17.95 12.46 -20.22
C LEU A 202 17.40 13.56 -19.28
N HIS A 203 17.53 14.85 -19.63
CA HIS A 203 17.00 15.95 -18.85
C HIS A 203 15.46 15.93 -18.80
N ALA A 204 14.80 15.64 -19.92
CA ALA A 204 13.35 15.47 -19.96
C ALA A 204 12.87 14.33 -19.03
N PHE A 205 13.63 13.23 -18.93
CA PHE A 205 13.32 12.14 -18.01
C PHE A 205 13.57 12.53 -16.54
N ASP A 206 14.64 13.27 -16.25
CA ASP A 206 14.92 13.76 -14.90
C ASP A 206 13.85 14.75 -14.42
N GLU A 207 13.45 15.69 -15.27
CA GLU A 207 12.35 16.61 -14.99
C GLU A 207 11.04 15.86 -14.75
N CYS A 208 10.76 14.83 -15.55
CA CYS A 208 9.62 13.96 -15.33
C CYS A 208 9.66 13.29 -13.94
N ALA A 209 10.82 12.73 -13.55
CA ALA A 209 11.02 12.13 -12.24
C ALA A 209 10.86 13.14 -11.10
N ARG A 210 11.33 14.38 -11.27
CA ARG A 210 11.17 15.48 -10.30
C ARG A 210 9.70 15.87 -10.10
N ILE A 211 8.93 15.96 -11.19
CA ILE A 211 7.49 16.26 -11.10
C ILE A 211 6.74 15.11 -10.42
N ILE A 212 7.08 13.86 -10.74
CA ILE A 212 6.55 12.68 -10.04
C ILE A 212 6.87 12.76 -8.54
N GLY A 213 8.09 13.14 -8.17
CA GLY A 213 8.48 13.30 -6.76
C GLY A 213 7.72 14.38 -6.03
N THR A 214 7.59 15.55 -6.64
CA THR A 214 6.76 16.64 -6.09
C THR A 214 5.32 16.18 -5.82
N ALA A 215 4.78 15.32 -6.69
CA ALA A 215 3.42 14.82 -6.56
C ALA A 215 3.27 13.70 -5.51
N LEU A 216 4.24 12.79 -5.42
CA LEU A 216 4.07 11.53 -4.67
C LEU A 216 4.82 11.48 -3.33
N ALA A 217 5.83 12.30 -3.10
CA ALA A 217 6.62 12.23 -1.86
C ALA A 217 5.75 12.42 -0.59
N HIS A 218 4.86 13.42 -0.59
CA HIS A 218 3.96 13.68 0.55
C HIS A 218 2.97 12.53 0.83
N PRO A 219 2.16 12.04 -0.13
CA PRO A 219 1.27 10.92 0.15
C PRO A 219 2.02 9.62 0.49
N MET A 220 3.22 9.38 -0.05
CA MET A 220 4.04 8.22 0.36
C MET A 220 4.54 8.35 1.80
N ALA A 221 4.92 9.56 2.24
CA ALA A 221 5.28 9.81 3.63
C ALA A 221 4.11 9.59 4.59
N LEU A 222 2.90 10.04 4.23
CA LEU A 222 1.69 9.78 5.02
C LEU A 222 1.36 8.29 5.10
N LEU A 223 1.51 7.53 4.00
CA LEU A 223 1.33 6.07 4.03
C LEU A 223 2.35 5.38 4.92
N ALA A 224 3.59 5.87 4.94
CA ALA A 224 4.65 5.33 5.79
C ALA A 224 4.35 5.50 7.29
N GLU A 225 3.60 6.53 7.70
CA GLU A 225 3.11 6.68 9.09
C GLU A 225 2.36 5.42 9.54
N GLY A 226 1.42 4.91 8.72
CA GLY A 226 0.64 3.72 9.09
C GLY A 226 1.46 2.44 9.14
N ALA A 227 2.53 2.35 8.34
CA ALA A 227 3.46 1.23 8.44
C ALA A 227 4.19 1.25 9.78
N ARG A 228 4.52 2.43 10.31
CA ARG A 228 5.14 2.60 11.63
C ARG A 228 4.19 2.19 12.75
N ASP A 229 2.94 2.62 12.71
CA ASP A 229 1.93 2.24 13.70
C ASP A 229 1.72 0.72 13.75
N THR A 230 1.61 0.10 12.56
CA THR A 230 1.46 -1.36 12.44
C THR A 230 2.67 -2.10 13.00
N ARG A 231 3.89 -1.60 12.76
CA ARG A 231 5.13 -2.18 13.29
C ARG A 231 5.24 -1.99 14.80
N ALA A 232 4.87 -0.82 15.34
CA ALA A 232 4.86 -0.56 16.77
C ALA A 232 3.87 -1.47 17.50
N ALA A 233 2.66 -1.63 16.97
CA ALA A 233 1.65 -2.52 17.55
C ALA A 233 2.10 -3.99 17.60
N ARG A 234 2.82 -4.49 16.58
CA ARG A 234 3.39 -5.85 16.56
C ARG A 234 4.54 -6.06 17.55
N ARG A 235 5.17 -4.98 18.04
CA ARG A 235 6.27 -5.05 19.01
C ARG A 235 5.78 -5.04 20.47
N SER A 236 4.53 -4.64 20.74
CA SER A 236 3.96 -4.78 22.08
C SER A 236 3.79 -6.27 22.43
N PRO A 237 4.29 -6.74 23.59
CA PRO A 237 4.02 -8.10 24.04
C PRO A 237 2.51 -8.29 24.23
N ASP A 238 2.01 -9.51 24.00
CA ASP A 238 0.68 -9.89 24.48
C ASP A 238 0.57 -9.54 25.97
N PRO A 239 -0.58 -9.04 26.46
CA PRO A 239 -0.81 -8.94 27.88
C PRO A 239 -0.58 -10.33 28.50
N PRO A 240 0.10 -10.43 29.67
CA PRO A 240 0.34 -11.72 30.30
C PRO A 240 -0.98 -12.46 30.42
N VAL A 241 -1.04 -13.66 29.85
CA VAL A 241 -2.16 -14.57 30.05
C VAL A 241 -2.33 -14.72 31.56
N PRO A 242 -3.51 -14.40 32.14
CA PRO A 242 -3.69 -14.55 33.57
C PRO A 242 -3.44 -16.02 33.92
N ASP A 243 -2.46 -16.23 34.79
CA ASP A 243 -2.07 -17.54 35.28
C ASP A 243 -3.34 -18.29 35.68
N ALA A 244 -3.57 -19.45 35.06
CA ALA A 244 -4.72 -20.26 35.38
C ALA A 244 -4.64 -20.59 36.87
N ALA A 245 -5.52 -19.97 37.66
CA ALA A 245 -5.63 -20.23 39.08
C ALA A 245 -5.73 -21.75 39.26
N GLY A 246 -4.67 -22.32 39.85
CA GLY A 246 -4.61 -23.74 40.16
C GLY A 246 -5.85 -24.16 40.96
N PRO A 247 -6.32 -25.41 40.80
CA PRO A 247 -7.53 -25.86 41.47
C PRO A 247 -7.43 -25.67 42.98
N PRO A 248 -8.53 -25.32 43.67
CA PRO A 248 -8.50 -25.02 45.10
C PRO A 248 -7.98 -26.22 45.88
N SER A 249 -6.99 -25.99 46.74
CA SER A 249 -6.44 -26.98 47.66
C SER A 249 -7.56 -27.55 48.54
N ALA A 250 -7.72 -28.87 48.52
CA ALA A 250 -8.66 -29.58 49.38
C ALA A 250 -8.37 -29.28 50.86
N GLY A 251 -9.40 -28.83 51.59
CA GLY A 251 -9.34 -28.54 53.02
C GLY A 251 -9.04 -29.78 53.88
N PRO A 252 -8.71 -29.58 55.18
CA PRO A 252 -8.19 -30.64 56.03
C PRO A 252 -9.23 -31.70 56.37
N THR A 253 -8.89 -32.96 56.11
CA THR A 253 -9.65 -34.17 56.48
C THR A 253 -9.89 -34.27 58.00
N PRO A 254 -11.10 -34.63 58.46
CA PRO A 254 -11.37 -34.79 59.88
C PRO A 254 -10.73 -36.08 60.43
N ARG A 255 -10.08 -35.95 61.60
CA ARG A 255 -9.47 -37.05 62.36
C ARG A 255 -10.53 -38.06 62.83
N ARG A 256 -10.29 -39.36 62.56
CA ARG A 256 -11.07 -40.47 63.13
C ARG A 256 -10.85 -40.60 64.65
N PRO A 257 -11.87 -41.01 65.44
CA PRO A 257 -11.72 -41.20 66.88
C PRO A 257 -10.96 -42.50 67.21
N ARG A 258 -10.15 -42.42 68.28
CA ARG A 258 -9.42 -43.53 68.90
C ARG A 258 -10.40 -44.55 69.49
N ALA A 259 -10.27 -45.82 69.08
CA ALA A 259 -10.86 -46.93 69.81
C ALA A 259 -9.92 -47.33 70.95
N MET A 260 -10.40 -47.22 72.19
CA MET A 260 -9.77 -47.75 73.40
C MET A 260 -10.42 -49.10 73.78
N ALA A 261 -9.56 -50.10 73.90
CA ALA A 261 -9.49 -51.13 74.94
C ALA A 261 -10.42 -52.37 74.95
N ARG A 262 -9.81 -53.43 75.52
CA ARG A 262 -10.29 -54.69 76.14
C ARG A 262 -10.20 -55.91 75.20
N ARG A 263 -9.52 -57.01 75.54
CA ARG A 263 -8.84 -57.51 76.75
C ARG A 263 -7.68 -58.40 76.30
#